data_AF-A0A538CUU4-F1
#
_entry.id   AF-A0A538CUU4-F1
#
_cell.length_a   1.000
_cell.length_b   1.000
_cell.length_c   1.000
_cell.angle_alpha   90.00
_cell.angle_beta   90.00
_cell.angle_gamma   90.00
#
_symmetry.space_group_name_H-M   'P 1'
#
loop_
_entity.id
_entity.type
_entity.pdbx_description
1 polymer ?
#
loop_
_entity_poly.entity_id
_entity_poly.type
_entity_poly.pdbx_seq_one_letter_code
_entity_poly.pdbx_strand_id
1 'polypeptide(L)'
;VTLRDAIVEEAGIDVLAHRDREALVAEIRRHGVEIPDLDERTWPQLVDDLLSKFVEPKLQAPTFIIDYPIELSPFAKAHRTQEGLVERFEAFVHGMEISNAFTELNDPDDQRAR
;
A
#
# COMPACT_ATOMS: atom_id res chain seq x y z
N VAL A 1 -5.01 8.75 -6.98
CA VAL A 1 -5.70 8.42 -5.71
C VAL A 1 -4.65 7.89 -4.76
N THR A 2 -4.66 8.27 -3.47
CA THR A 2 -3.67 7.70 -2.54
C THR A 2 -3.99 6.23 -2.26
N LEU A 3 -2.97 5.42 -1.98
CA LEU A 3 -3.18 4.01 -1.59
C LEU A 3 -4.10 3.91 -0.37
N ARG A 4 -3.88 4.76 0.63
CA ARG A 4 -4.71 4.82 1.83
C ARG A 4 -6.17 5.05 1.49
N ASP A 5 -6.47 6.13 0.75
CA ASP A 5 -7.86 6.51 0.51
C ASP A 5 -8.58 5.46 -0.34
N ALA A 6 -7.87 4.83 -1.30
CA ALA A 6 -8.43 3.75 -2.09
C ALA A 6 -8.80 2.53 -1.23
N ILE A 7 -7.95 2.11 -0.29
CA ILE A 7 -8.26 0.99 0.63
C ILE A 7 -9.37 1.38 1.61
N VAL A 8 -9.39 2.61 2.13
CA VAL A 8 -10.45 3.09 3.01
C VAL A 8 -11.80 3.09 2.30
N GLU A 9 -11.85 3.56 1.06
CA GLU A 9 -13.08 3.60 0.26
C GLU A 9 -13.61 2.19 -0.05
N GLU A 10 -12.72 1.25 -0.38
CA GLU A 10 -13.12 -0.04 -0.92
C GLU A 10 -13.18 -1.19 0.08
N ALA A 11 -12.44 -1.09 1.20
CA ALA A 11 -12.39 -2.08 2.27
C ALA A 11 -12.83 -1.53 3.63
N GLY A 12 -12.96 -0.21 3.79
CA GLY A 12 -13.31 0.42 5.07
C GLY A 12 -12.17 0.44 6.10
N ILE A 13 -10.95 0.09 5.70
CA ILE A 13 -9.80 -0.10 6.59
C ILE A 13 -8.76 0.98 6.33
N ASP A 14 -8.37 1.72 7.38
CA ASP A 14 -7.28 2.70 7.30
C ASP A 14 -5.94 2.06 7.69
N VAL A 15 -5.19 1.61 6.68
CA VAL A 15 -3.88 0.96 6.89
C VAL A 15 -2.87 1.88 7.57
N LEU A 16 -2.94 3.20 7.37
CA LEU A 16 -2.00 4.14 7.99
C LEU A 16 -2.38 4.47 9.43
N ALA A 17 -3.64 4.32 9.82
CA ALA A 17 -4.06 4.37 11.22
C ALA A 17 -3.63 3.11 12.00
N HIS A 18 -3.39 2.00 11.29
CA HIS A 18 -3.04 0.70 11.86
C HIS A 18 -1.69 0.20 11.33
N ARG A 19 -0.59 0.94 11.58
CA ARG A 19 0.77 0.55 11.14
C ARG A 19 1.38 -0.62 11.89
N ASP A 20 0.74 -1.06 12.96
CA ASP A 20 1.09 -2.30 13.67
C ASP A 20 0.38 -3.49 13.03
N ARG A 21 1.09 -4.60 12.89
CA ARG A 21 0.58 -5.83 12.28
C ARG A 21 -0.64 -6.38 13.03
N GLU A 22 -0.57 -6.48 14.35
CA GLU A 22 -1.64 -7.06 15.17
C GLU A 22 -2.88 -6.17 15.11
N ALA A 23 -2.69 -4.85 15.13
CA ALA A 23 -3.77 -3.87 14.96
C ALA A 23 -4.46 -4.02 13.59
N LEU A 24 -3.70 -4.14 12.50
CA LEU A 24 -4.27 -4.31 11.16
C LEU A 24 -5.00 -5.65 11.01
N VAL A 25 -4.45 -6.74 11.56
CA VAL A 25 -5.12 -8.06 11.59
C VAL A 25 -6.45 -7.98 12.35
N ALA A 26 -6.48 -7.31 13.51
CA ALA A 26 -7.70 -7.13 14.27
C ALA A 26 -8.76 -6.36 13.48
N GLU A 27 -8.33 -5.32 12.74
CA GLU A 27 -9.22 -4.49 11.94
C GLU A 27 -9.77 -5.21 10.69
N ILE A 28 -8.94 -6.03 10.04
CA ILE A 28 -9.34 -6.91 8.94
C ILE A 28 -10.41 -7.91 9.41
N ARG A 29 -10.19 -8.54 10.58
CA ARG A 29 -11.19 -9.44 11.19
C ARG A 29 -12.48 -8.72 11.53
N ARG A 30 -12.39 -7.50 12.07
CA ARG A 30 -13.56 -6.68 12.44
C ARG A 30 -14.45 -6.36 11.23
N HIS A 31 -13.85 -6.17 10.07
CA HIS A 31 -14.57 -5.91 8.81
C HIS A 31 -15.02 -7.18 8.08
N GLY A 32 -14.69 -8.38 8.59
CA GLY A 32 -15.05 -9.64 7.94
C GLY A 32 -14.35 -9.86 6.60
N VAL A 33 -13.16 -9.26 6.40
CA VAL A 33 -12.36 -9.40 5.20
C VAL A 33 -11.56 -10.70 5.24
N GLU A 34 -11.68 -11.52 4.21
CA GLU A 34 -10.98 -12.82 4.13
C GLU A 34 -9.62 -12.70 3.41
N ILE A 35 -8.56 -12.95 4.17
CA ILE A 35 -7.19 -13.07 3.66
C ILE A 35 -6.63 -14.44 4.06
N PRO A 36 -6.22 -15.29 3.09
CA PRO A 36 -5.56 -16.56 3.38
C PRO A 36 -4.31 -16.35 4.22
N ASP A 37 -4.12 -17.22 5.22
CA ASP A 37 -2.96 -17.22 6.11
C ASP A 37 -2.74 -15.86 6.81
N LEU A 38 -3.83 -15.16 7.14
CA LEU A 38 -3.84 -13.82 7.75
C LEU A 38 -2.84 -13.68 8.91
N ASP A 39 -2.78 -14.70 9.77
CA ASP A 39 -1.91 -14.74 10.96
C ASP A 39 -0.42 -14.98 10.66
N GLU A 40 -0.06 -15.28 9.42
CA GLU A 40 1.34 -15.47 8.98
C GLU A 40 1.87 -14.26 8.20
N ARG A 41 0.97 -13.38 7.72
CA ARG A 41 1.35 -12.22 6.89
C ARG A 41 1.99 -11.11 7.68
N THR A 42 3.01 -10.49 7.10
CA THR A 42 3.61 -9.25 7.59
C THR A 42 2.68 -8.05 7.31
N TRP A 43 2.91 -6.93 7.99
CA TRP A 43 2.11 -5.72 7.74
C TRP A 43 2.14 -5.28 6.27
N PRO A 44 3.30 -5.21 5.57
CA PRO A 44 3.33 -4.89 4.15
C PRO A 44 2.51 -5.85 3.28
N GLN A 45 2.59 -7.16 3.57
CA GLN A 45 1.82 -8.17 2.83
C GLN A 45 0.31 -7.97 3.02
N LEU A 46 -0.14 -7.60 4.21
CA LEU A 46 -1.56 -7.31 4.47
C LEU A 46 -2.06 -6.08 3.69
N VAL A 47 -1.24 -5.03 3.60
CA VAL A 47 -1.57 -3.84 2.82
C VAL A 47 -1.67 -4.17 1.33
N ASP A 48 -0.71 -4.96 0.83
CA ASP A 48 -0.69 -5.46 -0.55
C ASP A 48 -1.94 -6.32 -0.85
N ASP A 49 -2.30 -7.26 0.02
CA ASP A 49 -3.52 -8.06 -0.14
C ASP A 49 -4.81 -7.22 -0.17
N LEU A 50 -4.87 -6.17 0.66
CA LEU A 50 -6.01 -5.26 0.68
C LEU A 50 -6.13 -4.50 -0.64
N LEU A 51 -5.01 -4.01 -1.18
CA LEU A 51 -4.96 -3.37 -2.49
C LEU A 51 -5.41 -4.34 -3.58
N SER A 52 -4.78 -5.51 -3.69
CA SER A 52 -5.03 -6.45 -4.78
C SER A 52 -6.41 -7.08 -4.77
N LYS A 53 -7.01 -7.27 -3.61
CA LYS A 53 -8.35 -7.89 -3.54
C LYS A 53 -9.50 -6.90 -3.61
N PHE A 54 -9.33 -5.72 -3.02
CA PHE A 54 -10.45 -4.80 -2.83
C PHE A 54 -10.40 -3.58 -3.74
N VAL A 55 -9.21 -3.14 -4.12
CA VAL A 55 -9.01 -1.93 -4.92
C VAL A 55 -8.81 -2.30 -6.38
N GLU A 56 -7.79 -3.09 -6.72
CA GLU A 56 -7.38 -3.37 -8.10
C GLU A 56 -8.56 -3.79 -9.00
N PRO A 57 -9.42 -4.76 -8.65
CA PRO A 57 -10.50 -5.22 -9.53
C PRO A 57 -11.52 -4.13 -9.90
N LYS A 58 -11.58 -3.04 -9.12
CA LYS A 58 -12.51 -1.92 -9.29
C LYS A 58 -11.92 -0.78 -10.11
N LEU A 59 -10.60 -0.78 -10.37
CA LEU A 59 -9.90 0.24 -11.17
C LEU A 59 -10.14 0.04 -12.67
N GLN A 60 -11.35 0.39 -13.13
CA GLN A 60 -11.76 0.22 -14.53
C GLN A 60 -11.12 1.25 -15.47
N ALA A 61 -11.04 2.51 -15.05
CA ALA A 61 -10.40 3.58 -15.80
C ALA A 61 -8.90 3.69 -15.44
N PRO A 62 -8.07 4.28 -16.32
CA PRO A 62 -6.68 4.57 -16.01
C PRO A 62 -6.55 5.36 -14.71
N THR A 63 -5.95 4.74 -13.70
CA THR A 63 -5.86 5.28 -12.35
C THR A 63 -4.42 5.13 -11.85
N PHE A 64 -3.86 6.22 -11.34
CA PHE A 64 -2.62 6.20 -10.58
C PHE A 64 -2.94 6.04 -9.10
N ILE A 65 -2.47 4.95 -8.50
CA ILE A 65 -2.38 4.82 -7.06
C ILE A 65 -1.03 5.40 -6.63
N ILE A 66 -1.02 6.29 -5.65
CA ILE A 66 0.16 7.04 -5.21
C ILE A 66 0.37 6.93 -3.70
N ASP A 67 1.51 7.41 -3.22
CA ASP A 67 1.82 7.60 -1.79
C ASP A 67 1.84 6.27 -1.01
N TYR A 68 2.64 5.33 -1.52
CA TYR A 68 2.82 4.01 -0.90
C TYR A 68 3.53 4.13 0.45
N PRO A 69 3.22 3.26 1.42
CA PRO A 69 4.01 3.14 2.63
C PRO A 69 5.46 2.75 2.31
N ILE A 70 6.36 3.25 3.13
CA ILE A 70 7.80 3.10 2.90
C ILE A 70 8.26 1.65 3.03
N GLU A 71 7.58 0.84 3.82
CA GLU A 71 7.83 -0.58 4.03
C GLU A 71 7.54 -1.42 2.77
N LEU A 72 6.75 -0.90 1.82
CA LEU A 72 6.46 -1.54 0.54
C LEU A 72 7.42 -1.13 -0.58
N SER A 73 8.30 -0.16 -0.32
CA SER A 73 9.01 0.56 -1.40
C SER A 73 10.49 0.82 -1.06
N PRO A 74 11.34 -0.23 -1.01
CA PRO A 74 12.73 -0.13 -0.51
C PRO A 74 13.66 0.74 -1.36
N PHE A 75 13.29 1.01 -2.62
CA PHE A 75 14.06 1.81 -3.57
C PHE A 75 13.44 3.18 -3.85
N ALA A 76 12.26 3.45 -3.28
CA ALA A 76 11.58 4.72 -3.48
C ALA A 76 11.99 5.70 -2.39
N LYS A 77 12.24 6.93 -2.82
CA LYS A 77 12.58 8.03 -1.93
C LYS A 77 11.39 8.39 -1.03
N ALA A 78 11.68 8.67 0.24
CA ALA A 78 10.71 9.15 1.20
C ALA A 78 9.97 10.39 0.66
N HIS A 79 8.67 10.47 0.93
CA HIS A 79 7.82 11.57 0.50
C HIS A 79 8.26 12.88 1.15
N ARG A 80 8.37 13.96 0.36
CA ARG A 80 8.94 15.24 0.83
C ARG A 80 8.17 15.89 1.98
N THR A 81 6.88 15.60 2.10
CA THR A 81 5.98 16.25 3.07
C THR A 81 5.12 15.29 3.88
N GLN A 82 5.22 13.98 3.68
CA GLN A 82 4.37 12.99 4.34
C GLN A 82 5.24 11.89 4.95
N GLU A 83 5.34 11.87 6.27
CA GLU A 83 6.20 10.93 6.99
C GLU A 83 5.73 9.49 6.81
N GLY A 84 6.68 8.56 6.61
CA GLY A 84 6.41 7.14 6.48
C GLY A 84 5.81 6.69 5.13
N LEU A 85 5.74 7.60 4.15
CA LEU A 85 5.32 7.33 2.77
C LEU A 85 6.47 7.61 1.78
N VAL A 86 6.31 7.17 0.54
CA VAL A 86 7.27 7.39 -0.56
C VAL A 86 6.62 8.07 -1.77
N GLU A 87 7.44 8.73 -2.58
CA GLU A 87 7.02 9.25 -3.89
C GLU A 87 7.02 8.12 -4.94
N ARG A 88 6.06 7.20 -4.82
CA ARG A 88 5.82 6.08 -5.74
C ARG A 88 4.41 6.16 -6.31
N PHE A 89 4.25 5.72 -7.55
CA PHE A 89 2.95 5.41 -8.11
C PHE A 89 2.94 4.06 -8.83
N GLU A 90 1.77 3.45 -8.87
CA GLU A 90 1.43 2.38 -9.81
C GLU A 90 0.25 2.82 -10.66
N ALA A 91 0.31 2.50 -11.94
CA ALA A 91 -0.75 2.79 -12.89
C ALA A 91 -1.55 1.52 -13.15
N PHE A 92 -2.88 1.61 -13.02
CA PHE A 92 -3.80 0.50 -13.25
C PHE A 92 -4.78 0.84 -14.36
N VAL A 93 -5.14 -0.16 -15.19
CA VAL A 93 -6.22 -0.08 -16.17
C VAL A 93 -6.94 -1.43 -16.20
N HIS A 94 -8.27 -1.40 -16.12
CA HIS A 94 -9.11 -2.61 -16.13
C HIS A 94 -8.70 -3.63 -15.04
N GLY A 95 -8.31 -3.10 -13.88
CA GLY A 95 -7.82 -3.86 -12.73
C GLY A 95 -6.50 -4.59 -12.92
N MET A 96 -5.71 -4.20 -13.93
CA MET A 96 -4.36 -4.69 -14.13
C MET A 96 -3.35 -3.56 -13.93
N GLU A 97 -2.29 -3.84 -13.17
CA GLU A 97 -1.12 -2.97 -13.13
C GLU A 97 -0.45 -2.93 -14.51
N ILE A 98 -0.15 -1.72 -15.01
CA ILE A 98 0.50 -1.51 -16.30
C ILE A 98 1.81 -0.72 -16.17
N SER A 99 2.11 -0.15 -15.00
CA SER A 99 3.33 0.60 -14.75
C SER A 99 3.56 0.79 -13.26
N ASN A 100 4.82 0.76 -12.86
CA ASN A 100 5.31 1.16 -11.55
C ASN A 100 6.45 2.17 -11.74
N ALA A 101 6.41 3.27 -11.02
CA ALA A 101 7.49 4.26 -11.03
C ALA A 101 7.57 5.02 -9.71
N PHE A 102 8.76 5.52 -9.40
CA PHE A 102 9.03 6.23 -8.15
C PHE A 102 10.19 7.21 -8.31
N THR A 103 10.24 8.21 -7.43
CA THR A 103 11.47 8.99 -7.24
C THR A 103 12.51 8.06 -6.64
N GLU A 104 13.61 7.81 -7.35
CA GLU A 104 14.67 6.91 -6.90
C GLU A 104 15.28 7.36 -5.57
N LEU A 105 15.47 6.41 -4.65
CA LEU A 105 16.27 6.61 -3.45
C LEU A 105 17.75 6.72 -3.83
N ASN A 106 18.23 7.95 -3.91
CA ASN A 106 19.57 8.28 -4.38
C ASN A 106 20.58 8.56 -3.26
N ASP A 107 20.19 8.41 -2.00
CA ASP A 107 21.07 8.51 -0.84
C ASP A 107 21.58 7.11 -0.45
N PRO A 108 22.89 6.83 -0.58
CA PRO A 108 23.44 5.50 -0.30
C PRO A 108 23.39 5.11 1.18
N ASP A 109 23.35 6.07 2.09
CA ASP A 109 23.27 5.79 3.53
C ASP A 109 21.84 5.43 3.94
N ASP A 110 20.83 6.14 3.40
CA ASP A 110 19.41 5.76 3.56
C ASP A 110 19.15 4.39 2.91
N GLN A 111 19.63 4.17 1.68
CA GLN A 111 19.45 2.88 0.99
C GLN A 111 20.03 1.69 1.76
N ARG A 112 21.12 1.88 2.51
CA ARG A 112 21.71 0.83 3.37
C ARG A 112 20.90 0.58 4.64
N ALA A 113 20.19 1.59 5.14
CA ALA A 113 19.38 1.51 6.35
C ALA A 113 17.98 0.92 6.10
N ARG A 114 17.53 0.88 4.85
CA ARG A 114 16.32 0.18 4.39
C ARG A 114 16.47 -1.33 4.45
#